data_AF-F6IZ48-F1
#
_entry.id   AF-F6IZ48-F1
#
_cell.length_a   1.000
_cell.length_b   1.000
_cell.length_c   1.000
_cell.angle_alpha   90.00
_cell.angle_beta   90.00
_cell.angle_gamma   90.00
#
_symmetry.space_group_name_H-M   'P 1'
#
loop_
_entity.id
_entity.type
_entity.pdbx_description
1 polymer ?
#
loop_
_entity_poly.entity_id
_entity_poly.type
_entity_poly.pdbx_seq_one_letter_code
_entity_poly.pdbx_strand_id
1 'polypeptide(L)'
;MLKHLAKNRFWFWKAMETYGLGIYFIIKHNTFAFEPPQPTLLDVLDDPPMIFMLAVVGTLALVYSLWNLRTHYYKPLMTGSLTFVWLFFMIAFSVHDFEMQRYVSFESMYAMFVLGSTIFEIVIGDD
;
A
#
# COMPACT_ATOMS: atom_id res chain seq x y z
N MET A 1 18.10 -9.13 15.27
CA MET A 1 16.73 -8.97 14.71
C MET A 1 15.82 -8.09 15.58
N LEU A 2 15.41 -8.49 16.79
CA LEU A 2 14.43 -7.73 17.60
C LEU A 2 14.82 -6.26 17.89
N LYS A 3 16.11 -5.96 18.10
CA LYS A 3 16.61 -4.58 18.28
C LYS A 3 16.46 -3.71 17.02
N HIS A 4 16.52 -4.30 15.83
CA HIS A 4 16.35 -3.60 14.56
C HIS A 4 14.87 -3.40 14.24
N LEU A 5 14.05 -4.41 14.52
CA LEU A 5 12.60 -4.30 14.42
C LEU A 5 12.07 -3.23 15.38
N ALA A 6 12.67 -3.10 16.57
CA ALA A 6 12.35 -2.06 17.53
C ALA A 6 12.75 -0.65 17.10
N LYS A 7 13.77 -0.50 16.23
CA LYS A 7 14.16 0.79 15.64
C LYS A 7 13.32 1.13 14.41
N ASN A 8 13.00 0.13 13.58
CA ASN A 8 12.29 0.30 12.31
C ASN A 8 10.81 -0.12 12.41
N ARG A 9 10.18 0.06 13.58
CA ARG A 9 8.80 -0.39 13.86
C ARG A 9 7.79 0.20 12.88
N PHE A 10 8.00 1.45 12.49
CA PHE A 10 7.15 2.13 11.52
C PHE A 10 7.12 1.38 10.18
N TRP A 11 8.29 1.06 9.62
CA TRP A 11 8.41 0.33 8.36
C TRP A 11 7.86 -1.10 8.43
N PHE A 12 7.98 -1.75 9.60
CA PHE A 12 7.34 -3.04 9.82
C PHE A 12 5.81 -2.93 9.74
N TRP A 13 5.22 -1.92 10.38
CA TRP A 13 3.78 -1.69 10.29
C TRP A 13 3.34 -1.36 8.87
N LYS A 14 4.12 -0.57 8.12
CA LYS A 14 3.83 -0.30 6.69
C LYS A 14 3.83 -1.55 5.83
N ALA A 15 4.79 -2.46 6.06
CA ALA A 15 4.77 -3.75 5.39
C ALA A 15 3.49 -4.55 5.71
N MET A 16 3.08 -4.57 6.98
CA MET A 16 1.86 -5.24 7.42
C MET A 16 0.60 -4.62 6.82
N GLU A 17 0.52 -3.29 6.70
CA GLU A 17 -0.59 -2.59 6.04
C GLU A 17 -0.67 -2.97 4.54
N THR A 18 0.48 -3.06 3.85
CA THR A 18 0.54 -3.49 2.44
C THR A 18 0.10 -4.96 2.27
N TYR A 19 0.51 -5.85 3.18
CA TYR A 19 -0.02 -7.23 3.18
C TYR A 19 -1.50 -7.28 3.50
N GLY A 20 -1.98 -6.46 4.43
CA GLY A 20 -3.40 -6.35 4.79
C GLY A 20 -4.25 -5.94 3.58
N LEU A 21 -3.75 -4.99 2.78
CA LEU A 21 -4.41 -4.57 1.54
C LEU A 21 -4.40 -5.68 0.48
N GLY A 22 -3.31 -6.43 0.34
CA GLY A 22 -3.29 -7.62 -0.54
C GLY A 22 -4.28 -8.71 -0.12
N ILE A 23 -4.36 -9.00 1.19
CA ILE A 23 -5.33 -9.96 1.75
C ILE A 23 -6.76 -9.45 1.56
N TYR A 24 -7.00 -8.14 1.70
CA TYR A 24 -8.29 -7.52 1.47
C TYR A 24 -8.82 -7.81 0.07
N PHE A 25 -8.00 -7.65 -0.96
CA PHE A 25 -8.39 -7.98 -2.33
C PHE A 25 -8.67 -9.46 -2.54
N ILE A 26 -7.87 -10.35 -1.93
CA ILE A 26 -8.11 -11.81 -1.99
C ILE A 26 -9.49 -12.15 -1.41
N ILE A 27 -9.86 -11.54 -0.28
CA ILE A 27 -11.13 -11.82 0.41
C ILE A 27 -12.32 -11.22 -0.34
N LYS A 28 -12.20 -9.98 -0.83
CA LYS A 28 -13.33 -9.32 -1.47
C LYS A 28 -13.61 -9.83 -2.89
N HIS A 29 -12.61 -10.37 -3.61
CA HIS A 29 -12.69 -11.03 -4.92
C HIS A 29 -13.45 -10.28 -6.04
N ASN A 30 -14.00 -9.09 -5.78
CA ASN A 30 -14.93 -8.31 -6.60
C ASN A 30 -15.14 -6.90 -5.99
N THR A 31 -14.06 -6.23 -5.55
CA THR A 31 -14.16 -4.91 -4.91
C THR A 31 -14.60 -3.84 -5.90
N PHE A 32 -14.15 -3.97 -7.16
CA PHE A 32 -14.43 -3.02 -8.25
C PHE A 32 -15.53 -3.47 -9.20
N ALA A 33 -16.30 -4.52 -8.88
CA ALA A 33 -17.37 -4.99 -9.74
C ALA A 33 -18.50 -3.95 -9.82
N PHE A 34 -18.57 -3.23 -10.94
CA PHE A 34 -19.67 -2.32 -11.26
C PHE A 34 -20.91 -3.10 -11.73
N GLU A 35 -22.07 -2.79 -11.14
CA GLU A 35 -23.38 -3.22 -11.66
C GLU A 35 -24.00 -2.01 -12.36
N PRO A 36 -24.11 -1.95 -13.71
CA PRO A 36 -23.94 -3.00 -14.73
C PRO A 36 -22.48 -3.21 -15.19
N PRO A 37 -22.10 -4.42 -15.67
CA PRO A 37 -20.72 -4.81 -15.90
C PRO A 37 -20.11 -4.03 -17.07
N GLN A 38 -19.32 -3.03 -16.74
CA GLN A 38 -18.39 -2.41 -17.68
C GLN A 38 -16.99 -2.81 -17.23
N PRO A 39 -16.22 -3.54 -18.06
CA PRO A 39 -14.83 -3.84 -17.73
C PRO A 39 -14.09 -2.51 -17.66
N THR A 40 -13.77 -2.06 -16.46
CA THR A 40 -12.99 -0.85 -16.23
C THR A 40 -11.56 -1.25 -15.91
N LEU A 41 -10.61 -0.34 -16.14
CA LEU A 41 -9.19 -0.57 -15.82
C LEU A 41 -8.96 -0.85 -14.31
N LEU A 42 -9.98 -0.60 -13.47
CA LEU A 42 -10.00 -0.90 -12.05
C LEU A 42 -10.15 -2.40 -11.76
N ASP A 43 -10.75 -3.19 -12.64
CA ASP A 43 -10.86 -4.66 -12.47
C ASP A 43 -9.48 -5.33 -12.48
N VAL A 44 -8.52 -4.76 -13.23
CA VAL A 44 -7.12 -5.23 -13.28
C VAL A 44 -6.39 -5.02 -11.95
N LEU A 45 -6.94 -4.19 -11.06
CA LEU A 45 -6.35 -3.96 -9.73
C LEU A 45 -6.67 -5.07 -8.73
N ASP A 46 -7.81 -5.74 -8.92
CA ASP A 46 -8.19 -6.93 -8.16
C ASP A 46 -7.57 -8.21 -8.75
N ASP A 47 -6.86 -8.11 -9.89
CA ASP A 47 -6.26 -9.27 -10.54
C ASP A 47 -5.04 -9.83 -9.77
N PRO A 48 -4.80 -11.16 -9.87
CA PRO A 48 -3.67 -11.83 -9.21
C PRO A 48 -2.28 -11.18 -9.39
N PRO A 49 -1.91 -10.59 -10.55
CA PRO A 49 -0.61 -9.93 -10.71
C PRO A 49 -0.43 -8.67 -9.85
N MET A 50 -1.50 -7.90 -9.60
CA MET A 50 -1.43 -6.71 -8.74
C MET A 50 -1.29 -7.09 -7.27
N ILE A 51 -2.01 -8.11 -6.83
CA ILE A 51 -1.86 -8.69 -5.48
C ILE A 51 -0.43 -9.23 -5.28
N PHE A 52 0.14 -9.86 -6.32
CA PHE A 52 1.54 -10.31 -6.28
C PHE A 52 2.52 -9.14 -6.16
N MET A 53 2.31 -8.05 -6.90
CA MET A 53 3.14 -6.84 -6.76
C MET A 53 3.07 -6.25 -5.35
N LEU A 54 1.89 -6.22 -4.72
CA LEU A 54 1.73 -5.82 -3.33
C LEU A 54 2.54 -6.70 -2.38
N ALA A 55 2.51 -8.02 -2.57
CA ALA A 55 3.30 -8.95 -1.77
C ALA A 55 4.82 -8.71 -1.93
N VAL A 56 5.28 -8.41 -3.15
CA VAL A 56 6.70 -8.07 -3.41
C VAL A 56 7.10 -6.79 -2.69
N VAL A 57 6.32 -5.71 -2.81
CA VAL A 57 6.59 -4.42 -2.15
C VAL A 57 6.51 -4.55 -0.62
N GLY A 58 5.52 -5.29 -0.11
CA GLY A 58 5.41 -5.62 1.31
C GLY A 58 6.60 -6.43 1.82
N THR A 59 7.10 -7.38 1.02
CA THR A 59 8.32 -8.15 1.35
C THR A 59 9.55 -7.25 1.40
N LEU A 60 9.71 -6.32 0.46
CA LEU A 60 10.83 -5.37 0.45
C LEU A 60 10.84 -4.50 1.72
N ALA A 61 9.68 -3.98 2.13
CA ALA A 61 9.55 -3.21 3.36
C ALA A 61 9.78 -4.06 4.63
N LEU A 62 9.31 -5.31 4.63
CA LEU A 62 9.50 -6.24 5.74
C LEU A 62 10.98 -6.62 5.91
N VAL A 63 11.68 -6.94 4.82
CA VAL A 63 13.13 -7.24 4.83
C VAL A 63 13.92 -6.04 5.35
N TYR A 64 13.58 -4.83 4.91
CA TYR A 64 14.23 -3.61 5.43
C TYR A 64 13.99 -3.43 6.93
N SER A 65 12.77 -3.66 7.41
CA SER A 65 12.42 -3.53 8.83
C SER A 65 13.16 -4.54 9.73
N LEU A 66 13.37 -5.77 9.23
CA LEU A 66 13.99 -6.87 9.98
C LEU A 66 15.53 -6.80 9.99
N TRP A 67 16.12 -6.46 8.86
CA TRP A 67 17.56 -6.54 8.65
C TRP A 67 18.29 -5.21 8.78
N ASN A 68 17.56 -4.08 8.77
CA ASN A 68 18.11 -2.72 8.84
C ASN A 68 19.33 -2.56 7.91
N LEU A 69 19.11 -2.81 6.63
CA LEU A 69 20.11 -2.69 5.58
C LEU A 69 20.56 -1.24 5.50
N ARG A 70 21.71 -0.92 6.09
CA ARG A 70 22.37 0.40 6.04
C ARG A 70 23.04 0.63 4.68
N THR A 71 22.31 0.39 3.60
CA THR A 71 22.77 0.60 2.24
C THR A 71 22.11 1.89 1.73
N HIS A 72 22.92 2.85 1.27
CA HIS A 72 22.48 4.21 0.94
C HIS A 72 21.28 4.29 -0.03
N TYR A 73 21.18 3.33 -0.96
CA TYR A 73 20.13 3.28 -1.98
C TYR A 73 18.88 2.49 -1.57
N TYR A 74 18.94 1.71 -0.50
CA TYR A 74 17.84 0.78 -0.17
C TYR A 74 16.66 1.49 0.50
N LYS A 75 16.95 2.51 1.33
CA LYS A 75 15.92 3.32 1.99
C LYS A 75 15.06 4.08 0.96
N PRO A 76 15.63 4.87 0.02
CA PRO A 76 14.83 5.57 -1.01
C PRO A 76 14.03 4.64 -1.92
N LEU A 77 14.58 3.47 -2.25
CA LEU A 77 13.90 2.51 -3.12
C LEU A 77 12.68 1.89 -2.43
N MET A 78 12.83 1.49 -1.16
CA MET A 78 11.70 0.99 -0.38
C MET A 78 10.64 2.08 -0.20
N THR A 79 11.01 3.27 0.28
CA THR A 79 10.04 4.34 0.53
C THR A 79 9.34 4.78 -0.75
N GLY A 80 10.08 4.92 -1.85
CA GLY A 80 9.54 5.26 -3.17
C GLY A 80 8.60 4.20 -3.72
N SER A 81 8.94 2.91 -3.59
CA SER A 81 8.05 1.83 -4.03
C SER A 81 6.75 1.78 -3.22
N LEU A 82 6.84 2.01 -1.90
CA LEU A 82 5.70 1.97 -1.00
C LEU A 82 4.79 3.17 -1.21
N THR A 83 5.33 4.39 -1.34
CA THR A 83 4.54 5.58 -1.66
C THR A 83 3.90 5.48 -3.04
N PHE A 84 4.62 4.96 -4.05
CA PHE A 84 4.07 4.77 -5.39
C PHE A 84 2.85 3.84 -5.38
N VAL A 85 2.97 2.67 -4.74
CA VAL A 85 1.87 1.71 -4.61
C VAL A 85 0.67 2.32 -3.91
N TRP A 86 0.89 2.94 -2.74
CA TRP A 86 -0.22 3.53 -1.97
C TRP A 86 -0.86 4.73 -2.68
N LEU A 87 -0.08 5.51 -3.44
CA LEU A 87 -0.60 6.61 -4.24
C LEU A 87 -1.49 6.09 -5.37
N PHE A 88 -1.00 5.05 -6.05
CA PHE A 88 -1.75 4.40 -7.13
C PHE A 88 -3.08 3.84 -6.63
N PHE A 89 -3.09 3.13 -5.48
CA PHE A 89 -4.33 2.64 -4.88
C PHE A 89 -5.24 3.75 -4.37
N MET A 90 -4.69 4.84 -3.82
CA MET A 90 -5.50 6.00 -3.42
C MET A 90 -6.23 6.61 -4.62
N ILE A 91 -5.54 6.74 -5.77
CA ILE A 91 -6.16 7.24 -7.01
C ILE A 91 -7.25 6.26 -7.47
N ALA A 92 -6.95 4.96 -7.48
CA ALA A 92 -7.91 3.92 -7.87
C ALA A 92 -9.18 3.94 -7.02
N PHE A 93 -9.05 3.98 -5.70
CA PHE A 93 -10.20 4.06 -4.79
C PHE A 93 -10.97 5.39 -4.96
N SER A 94 -10.27 6.50 -5.24
CA SER A 94 -10.94 7.78 -5.48
C SER A 94 -11.74 7.80 -6.77
N VAL A 95 -11.23 7.17 -7.85
CA VAL A 95 -11.96 7.03 -9.12
C VAL A 95 -13.17 6.12 -8.93
N HIS A 96 -12.99 4.98 -8.26
CA HIS A 96 -14.09 4.07 -7.92
C HIS A 96 -15.19 4.74 -7.09
N ASP A 97 -14.81 5.54 -6.08
CA ASP A 97 -15.76 6.31 -5.26
C ASP A 97 -16.56 7.32 -6.08
N PHE A 98 -15.88 8.02 -7.00
CA PHE A 98 -16.52 8.97 -7.91
C PHE A 98 -17.53 8.29 -8.84
N GLU A 99 -17.18 7.13 -9.38
CA GLU A 99 -18.05 6.34 -10.26
C GLU A 99 -19.24 5.74 -9.52
N MET A 100 -19.06 5.30 -8.26
CA MET A 100 -20.15 4.82 -7.40
C MET A 100 -21.00 5.93 -6.76
N GLN A 101 -20.78 7.21 -7.10
CA GLN A 101 -21.48 8.36 -6.49
C GLN A 101 -21.35 8.40 -4.94
N ARG A 102 -20.30 7.81 -4.38
CA ARG A 102 -19.98 7.88 -2.94
C ARG A 102 -18.89 8.92 -2.76
N TYR A 103 -19.13 9.91 -1.89
CA TYR A 103 -18.17 11.02 -1.73
C TYR A 103 -16.81 10.57 -1.21
N VAL A 104 -16.78 9.67 -0.21
CA VAL A 104 -15.56 9.12 0.38
C VAL A 104 -15.86 7.74 0.95
N SER A 105 -15.24 6.69 0.42
CA SER A 105 -15.30 5.34 0.99
C SER A 105 -14.21 5.14 2.03
N PHE A 106 -14.46 4.16 2.91
CA PHE A 106 -13.51 3.77 3.96
C PHE A 106 -12.14 3.35 3.38
N GLU A 107 -12.15 2.72 2.21
CA GLU A 107 -10.94 2.31 1.48
C GLU A 107 -10.06 3.52 1.09
N SER A 108 -10.69 4.58 0.55
CA SER A 108 -10.00 5.82 0.19
C SER A 108 -9.44 6.57 1.41
N MET A 109 -10.21 6.64 2.50
CA MET A 109 -9.73 7.22 3.77
C MET A 109 -8.52 6.47 4.32
N TYR A 110 -8.58 5.13 4.29
CA TYR A 110 -7.49 4.28 4.77
C TYR A 110 -6.23 4.46 3.92
N ALA A 111 -6.37 4.45 2.59
CA ALA A 111 -5.25 4.69 1.67
C ALA A 111 -4.61 6.08 1.89
N MET A 112 -5.42 7.12 2.08
CA MET A 112 -4.94 8.46 2.40
C MET A 112 -4.19 8.52 3.73
N PHE A 113 -4.71 7.85 4.78
CA PHE A 113 -4.04 7.79 6.08
C PHE A 113 -2.68 7.08 6.00
N VAL A 114 -2.62 5.93 5.32
CA VAL A 114 -1.38 5.16 5.17
C VAL A 114 -0.35 5.92 4.35
N LEU A 115 -0.77 6.57 3.27
CA LEU A 115 0.10 7.39 2.44
C LEU A 115 0.58 8.63 3.17
N GLY A 116 -0.32 9.35 3.84
CA GLY A 116 0.00 10.55 4.61
C GLY A 116 0.99 10.29 5.74
N SER A 117 0.79 9.20 6.49
CA SER A 117 1.75 8.79 7.53
C SER A 117 3.09 8.35 6.93
N THR A 118 3.10 7.70 5.77
CA THR A 118 4.35 7.33 5.08
C THR A 118 5.12 8.57 4.61
N ILE A 119 4.44 9.56 4.02
CA ILE A 119 5.07 10.82 3.61
C ILE A 119 5.56 11.61 4.83
N PHE A 120 4.76 11.67 5.90
CA PHE A 120 5.14 12.31 7.15
C PHE A 120 6.45 11.73 7.70
N GLU A 121 6.57 10.40 7.74
CA GLU A 121 7.80 9.74 8.18
C GLU A 121 8.99 10.03 7.24
N ILE A 122 8.76 10.15 5.93
CA ILE A 122 9.84 10.51 4.98
C ILE A 122 10.33 11.95 5.20
N VAL A 123 9.43 12.88 5.51
CA VAL A 123 9.74 14.31 5.63
C VAL A 123 10.26 14.67 7.03
N ILE A 124 9.70 14.07 8.08
CA ILE A 124 9.97 14.42 9.48
C ILE A 124 10.77 13.33 10.20
N GLY A 125 10.71 12.08 9.73
CA GLY A 125 11.48 10.96 10.27
C GLY A 125 12.96 11.09 9.92
N ASP A 126 13.61 11.96 10.69
CA ASP A 126 15.05 12.01 10.86
C ASP A 126 15.50 10.67 11.50
N ASP A 127 16.53 10.02 10.94
CA ASP A 127 17.04 8.70 11.39
C ASP A 127 17.76 8.71 12.75
#